data_AF-A0A5P9CIA4-F1
#
_entry.id   AF-A0A5P9CIA4-F1
#
_cell.length_a   1.000
_cell.length_b   1.000
_cell.length_c   1.000
_cell.angle_alpha   90.00
_cell.angle_beta   90.00
_cell.angle_gamma   90.00
#
_symmetry.space_group_name_H-M   'P 1'
#
loop_
_entity.id
_entity.type
_entity.pdbx_description
1 polymer ?
#
loop_
_entity_poly.entity_id
_entity_poly.type
_entity_poly.pdbx_seq_one_letter_code
_entity_poly.pdbx_strand_id
1 'polypeptide(L)'
;MDVETVGEVYQKLNKSNLHLLSDVYHQEVVFEDAAHKLEGWTELESYFQTLYSNVKRCDFDIKEHQQSGDSGFLTWKMALEHPKLSSGSTVYVNGVSHLKFSQGRVIYHRDYFDLGEMLYENLPLLGSLIKAIKVRLGK
;
A
#
# COMPACT_ATOMS: atom_id res chain seq x y z
N MET A 1 -3.36 20.29 3.05
CA MET A 1 -2.87 19.00 3.55
C MET A 1 -1.46 18.80 3.05
N ASP A 2 -0.62 18.16 3.84
CA ASP A 2 0.75 17.79 3.50
C ASP A 2 0.93 16.27 3.57
N VAL A 3 2.08 15.77 3.14
CA VAL A 3 2.42 14.34 3.17
C VAL A 3 2.43 13.78 4.59
N GLU A 4 2.86 14.55 5.57
CA GLU A 4 2.93 14.13 6.97
C GLU A 4 1.53 13.81 7.51
N THR A 5 0.58 14.71 7.27
CA THR A 5 -0.84 14.51 7.62
C THR A 5 -1.40 13.24 6.97
N VAL A 6 -1.08 12.99 5.70
CA VAL A 6 -1.51 11.75 5.02
C VAL A 6 -0.90 10.54 5.72
N GLY A 7 0.40 10.57 6.03
CA GLY A 7 1.07 9.51 6.79
C GLY A 7 0.41 9.22 8.14
N GLU A 8 0.05 10.26 8.91
CA GLU A 8 -0.65 10.09 10.19
C GLU A 8 -2.03 9.46 10.06
N VAL A 9 -2.79 9.82 9.01
CA VAL A 9 -4.08 9.19 8.71
C VAL A 9 -3.87 7.71 8.43
N TYR A 10 -2.89 7.37 7.59
CA TYR A 10 -2.56 5.99 7.23
C TYR A 10 -2.12 5.13 8.42
N GLN A 11 -1.39 5.69 9.38
CA GLN A 11 -1.00 4.97 10.61
C GLN A 11 -2.19 4.62 11.52
N LYS A 12 -3.28 5.41 11.45
CA LYS A 12 -4.50 5.21 12.23
C LYS A 12 -5.57 4.44 11.47
N LEU A 13 -5.37 4.23 10.17
CA LEU A 13 -6.36 3.68 9.26
C LEU A 13 -6.66 2.21 9.58
N ASN A 14 -7.94 1.88 9.62
CA ASN A 14 -8.45 0.54 9.84
C ASN A 14 -9.86 0.42 9.25
N LYS A 15 -10.43 -0.79 9.32
CA LYS A 15 -11.78 -1.11 8.80
C LYS A 15 -12.88 -0.14 9.26
N SER A 16 -12.78 0.38 10.48
CA SER A 16 -13.84 1.21 11.09
C SER A 16 -13.76 2.69 10.73
N ASN A 17 -12.62 3.16 10.20
CA ASN A 17 -12.39 4.58 9.93
C ASN A 17 -11.97 4.89 8.49
N LEU A 18 -12.25 3.98 7.55
CA LEU A 18 -12.03 4.21 6.11
C LEU A 18 -12.75 5.46 5.59
N HIS A 19 -13.84 5.87 6.22
CA HIS A 19 -14.56 7.10 5.88
C HIS A 19 -13.69 8.36 5.99
N LEU A 20 -12.61 8.36 6.77
CA LEU A 20 -11.68 9.49 6.87
C LEU A 20 -10.96 9.78 5.54
N LEU A 21 -10.86 8.78 4.65
CA LEU A 21 -10.18 8.92 3.37
C LEU A 21 -10.91 9.87 2.40
N SER A 22 -12.22 10.10 2.57
CA SER A 22 -12.97 11.04 1.72
C SER A 22 -12.50 12.49 1.86
N ASP A 23 -11.90 12.82 3.00
CA ASP A 23 -11.33 14.15 3.28
C ASP A 23 -9.86 14.25 2.85
N VAL A 24 -9.21 13.11 2.63
CA VAL A 24 -7.82 13.02 2.16
C VAL A 24 -7.75 13.15 0.63
N TYR A 25 -8.67 12.49 -0.07
CA TYR A 25 -8.58 12.34 -1.53
C TYR A 25 -9.41 13.34 -2.32
N HIS A 26 -8.86 13.74 -3.46
CA HIS A 26 -9.55 14.48 -4.49
C HIS A 26 -10.54 13.56 -5.23
N GLN A 27 -11.66 14.11 -5.73
CA GLN A 27 -12.67 13.32 -6.44
C GLN A 27 -12.12 12.67 -7.73
N GLU A 28 -11.17 13.34 -8.37
CA GLU A 28 -10.46 12.89 -9.58
C GLU A 28 -9.09 12.27 -9.26
N VAL A 29 -8.90 11.68 -8.08
CA VAL A 29 -7.63 11.06 -7.70
C VAL A 29 -7.24 9.95 -8.70
N VAL A 30 -5.96 9.90 -9.05
CA VAL A 30 -5.36 8.72 -9.71
C VAL A 30 -4.52 7.98 -8.68
N PHE A 31 -4.87 6.72 -8.44
CA PHE A 31 -4.13 5.80 -7.58
C PHE A 31 -3.43 4.73 -8.42
N GLU A 32 -2.16 4.46 -8.12
CA GLU A 32 -1.37 3.42 -8.76
C GLU A 32 -0.61 2.60 -7.71
N ASP A 33 -0.62 1.28 -7.85
CA ASP A 33 0.33 0.41 -7.16
C ASP A 33 0.94 -0.60 -8.15
N ALA A 34 1.67 -1.60 -7.63
CA ALA A 34 2.28 -2.64 -8.46
C ALA A 34 1.26 -3.54 -9.19
N ALA A 35 -0.01 -3.55 -8.80
CA ALA A 35 -1.06 -4.43 -9.32
C ALA A 35 -2.20 -3.69 -10.04
N HIS A 36 -2.53 -2.47 -9.61
CA HIS A 36 -3.72 -1.75 -10.05
C HIS A 36 -3.41 -0.29 -10.41
N LYS A 37 -4.20 0.23 -11.35
CA LYS A 37 -4.38 1.66 -11.56
C LYS A 37 -5.87 1.97 -11.44
N LEU A 38 -6.21 2.90 -10.56
CA LEU A 38 -7.58 3.33 -10.28
C LEU A 38 -7.70 4.83 -10.54
N GLU A 39 -8.82 5.23 -11.13
CA GLU A 39 -9.11 6.62 -11.46
C GLU A 39 -10.46 7.00 -10.84
N GLY A 40 -10.45 8.06 -10.04
CA GLY A 40 -11.61 8.56 -9.31
C GLY A 40 -11.75 8.03 -7.88
N TRP A 41 -12.34 8.86 -7.02
CA TRP A 41 -12.54 8.56 -5.61
C TRP A 41 -13.42 7.32 -5.37
N THR A 42 -14.51 7.15 -6.13
CA THR A 42 -15.44 6.03 -5.96
C THR A 42 -14.76 4.67 -6.14
N GLU A 43 -13.92 4.53 -7.17
CA GLU A 43 -13.18 3.29 -7.41
C GLU A 43 -12.14 3.04 -6.32
N LEU A 44 -11.44 4.10 -5.89
CA LEU A 44 -10.45 4.03 -4.82
C LEU A 44 -11.09 3.63 -3.48
N GLU A 45 -12.24 4.20 -3.13
CA GLU A 45 -12.98 3.89 -1.91
C GLU A 45 -13.40 2.41 -1.88
N SER A 46 -14.01 1.93 -2.98
CA SER A 46 -14.43 0.54 -3.13
C SER A 46 -13.24 -0.43 -3.00
N TYR A 47 -12.10 -0.06 -3.59
CA TYR A 47 -10.86 -0.81 -3.46
C TYR A 47 -10.38 -0.88 -2.00
N PHE A 48 -10.32 0.23 -1.27
CA PHE A 48 -9.92 0.23 0.13
C PHE A 48 -10.88 -0.56 1.02
N GLN A 49 -12.20 -0.45 0.81
CA GLN A 49 -13.20 -1.25 1.54
C GLN A 49 -12.97 -2.75 1.32
N THR A 50 -12.72 -3.16 0.08
CA THR A 50 -12.45 -4.56 -0.29
C THR A 50 -11.11 -5.04 0.29
N LEU A 51 -10.04 -4.25 0.17
CA LEU A 51 -8.72 -4.57 0.71
C LEU A 51 -8.81 -4.77 2.23
N TYR A 52 -9.38 -3.79 2.94
CA TYR A 52 -9.46 -3.84 4.39
C TYR A 52 -10.37 -4.98 4.84
N SER A 53 -11.56 -5.20 4.25
CA SER A 53 -12.46 -6.28 4.66
C SER A 53 -11.80 -7.68 4.72
N ASN A 54 -10.85 -7.95 3.81
CA ASN A 54 -10.22 -9.26 3.64
C ASN A 54 -8.92 -9.46 4.44
N VAL A 55 -8.27 -8.39 4.91
CA VAL A 55 -7.06 -8.49 5.76
C VAL A 55 -7.42 -8.67 7.23
N LYS A 56 -6.59 -9.41 7.96
CA LYS A 56 -6.68 -9.50 9.43
C LYS A 56 -5.96 -8.32 10.09
N ARG A 57 -4.83 -7.90 9.52
CA ARG A 57 -4.02 -6.78 9.98
C ARG A 57 -3.39 -6.09 8.78
N CYS A 58 -3.37 -4.75 8.79
CA CYS A 58 -2.70 -3.92 7.79
C CYS A 58 -2.34 -2.61 8.48
N ASP A 59 -1.14 -2.58 9.06
CA ASP A 59 -0.67 -1.40 9.79
C ASP A 59 0.50 -0.80 9.03
N PHE A 60 0.49 0.52 8.87
CA PHE A 60 1.60 1.27 8.30
C PHE A 60 2.43 1.90 9.41
N ASP A 61 3.75 1.80 9.27
CA ASP A 61 4.74 2.45 10.12
C ASP A 61 5.54 3.42 9.24
N ILE A 62 5.17 4.70 9.29
CA ILE A 62 5.76 5.76 8.46
C ILE A 62 7.14 6.08 9.02
N LYS A 63 8.17 6.04 8.15
CA LYS A 63 9.57 6.20 8.54
C LYS A 63 10.06 7.61 8.32
N GLU A 64 9.93 8.08 7.09
CA GLU A 64 10.39 9.40 6.68
C GLU A 64 9.39 10.01 5.72
N HIS A 65 9.35 11.33 5.69
CA HIS A 65 8.54 12.09 4.75
C HIS A 65 9.33 13.27 4.21
N GLN A 66 9.10 13.60 2.94
CA GLN A 66 9.67 14.78 2.30
C GLN A 66 8.63 15.40 1.38
N GLN A 67 8.50 16.73 1.41
CA GLN A 67 7.58 17.46 0.54
C GLN A 67 8.26 18.67 -0.07
N SER A 68 7.99 18.88 -1.36
CA SER A 68 8.41 20.04 -2.12
C SER A 68 7.22 20.57 -2.92
N GLY A 69 6.69 21.72 -2.52
CA GLY A 69 5.46 22.27 -3.09
C GLY A 69 4.28 21.31 -2.92
N ASP A 70 3.58 21.03 -4.02
CA ASP A 70 2.42 20.15 -4.05
C ASP A 70 2.77 18.68 -4.33
N SER A 71 4.03 18.27 -4.18
CA SER A 71 4.46 16.88 -4.37
C SER A 71 5.34 16.44 -3.22
N GLY A 72 5.22 15.18 -2.80
CA GLY A 72 6.08 14.64 -1.77
C GLY A 72 6.07 13.12 -1.70
N PHE A 73 6.94 12.58 -0.86
CA PHE A 73 7.15 11.16 -0.69
C PHE A 73 7.02 10.77 0.78
N LEU A 74 6.51 9.56 1.00
CA LEU A 74 6.47 8.89 2.29
C LEU A 74 7.21 7.56 2.15
N THR A 75 8.15 7.27 3.06
CA THR A 75 8.71 5.93 3.19
C THR A 75 8.00 5.22 4.35
N TRP A 76 7.71 3.94 4.18
CA TRP A 76 6.93 3.20 5.16
C TRP A 76 7.30 1.74 5.21
N LYS A 77 6.97 1.12 6.34
CA LYS A 77 6.97 -0.33 6.52
C LYS A 77 5.56 -0.77 6.88
N MET A 78 4.99 -1.66 6.09
CA MET A 78 3.66 -2.22 6.31
C MET A 78 3.78 -3.58 7.00
N ALA A 79 2.96 -3.82 8.02
CA ALA A 79 2.74 -5.13 8.61
C ALA A 79 1.39 -5.68 8.12
N LEU A 80 1.44 -6.71 7.28
CA LEU A 80 0.28 -7.32 6.65
C LEU A 80 0.04 -8.73 7.20
N GLU A 81 -1.17 -8.99 7.68
CA GLU A 81 -1.62 -10.34 8.00
C GLU A 81 -2.85 -10.68 7.15
N HIS A 82 -2.69 -11.66 6.26
CA HIS A 82 -3.77 -12.09 5.36
C HIS A 82 -3.90 -13.61 5.42
N PRO A 83 -5.12 -14.19 5.54
CA PRO A 83 -5.31 -15.63 5.73
C PRO A 83 -4.69 -16.50 4.62
N LYS A 84 -4.61 -15.96 3.40
CA LYS A 84 -4.06 -16.66 2.22
C LYS A 84 -2.55 -16.44 2.03
N LEU A 85 -1.90 -15.65 2.90
CA LEU A 85 -0.49 -15.28 2.81
C LEU A 85 0.26 -15.81 4.04
N SER A 86 1.40 -16.47 3.84
CA SER A 86 2.28 -17.01 4.89
C SER A 86 1.56 -17.87 5.93
N SER A 87 0.55 -18.64 5.50
CA SER A 87 -0.35 -19.40 6.39
C SER A 87 -1.01 -18.54 7.49
N GLY A 88 -1.24 -17.26 7.22
CA GLY A 88 -1.78 -16.28 8.17
C GLY A 88 -0.74 -15.63 9.08
N SER A 89 0.56 -15.81 8.84
CA SER A 89 1.62 -15.11 9.57
C SER A 89 1.75 -13.66 9.09
N THR A 90 2.26 -12.77 9.96
CA THR A 90 2.56 -11.38 9.59
C THR A 90 3.71 -11.32 8.59
N VAL A 91 3.49 -10.59 7.51
CA VAL A 91 4.49 -10.26 6.49
C VAL A 91 4.82 -8.78 6.60
N TYR A 92 6.09 -8.43 6.45
CA TYR A 92 6.53 -7.05 6.43
C TYR A 92 6.92 -6.64 5.03
N VAL A 93 6.45 -5.47 4.60
CA VAL A 93 6.71 -4.92 3.27
C VAL A 93 7.25 -3.50 3.43
N ASN A 94 8.37 -3.19 2.80
CA ASN A 94 8.85 -1.82 2.72
C ASN A 94 8.34 -1.18 1.44
N GLY A 95 8.00 0.10 1.51
CA GLY A 95 7.51 0.83 0.35
C GLY A 95 7.69 2.33 0.46
N VAL A 96 7.38 2.99 -0.65
CA VAL A 96 7.41 4.43 -0.78
C VAL A 96 6.14 4.88 -1.49
N SER A 97 5.41 5.83 -0.91
CA SER A 97 4.29 6.49 -1.58
C SER A 97 4.75 7.80 -2.19
N HIS A 98 4.45 8.04 -3.46
CA HIS A 98 4.53 9.35 -4.11
C HIS A 98 3.15 9.99 -4.12
N LEU A 99 3.05 11.16 -3.50
CA LEU A 99 1.80 11.91 -3.37
C LEU A 99 1.92 13.23 -4.12
N LYS A 100 0.86 13.60 -4.86
CA LYS A 100 0.68 14.97 -5.34
C LYS A 100 -0.66 15.51 -4.86
N PHE A 101 -0.66 16.81 -4.58
CA PHE A 101 -1.79 17.50 -3.99
C PHE A 101 -2.39 18.48 -4.98
N SER A 102 -3.70 18.67 -4.88
CA SER A 102 -4.44 19.74 -5.54
C SER A 102 -5.55 20.18 -4.59
N GLN A 103 -5.71 21.49 -4.41
CA GLN A 103 -6.75 22.06 -3.54
C GLN A 103 -6.72 21.47 -2.12
N GLY A 104 -5.51 21.19 -1.61
CA GLY A 104 -5.31 20.63 -0.28
C GLY A 104 -5.72 19.16 -0.11
N ARG A 105 -5.96 18.41 -1.20
CA ARG A 105 -6.28 16.98 -1.20
C ARG A 105 -5.33 16.21 -2.11
N VAL A 106 -5.17 14.91 -1.89
CA VAL A 106 -4.34 14.04 -2.73
C VAL A 106 -5.05 13.81 -4.07
N ILE A 107 -4.44 14.25 -5.18
CA ILE A 107 -4.93 14.03 -6.54
C ILE A 107 -4.14 12.98 -7.30
N TYR A 108 -2.95 12.64 -6.81
CA TYR A 108 -2.14 11.53 -7.31
C TYR A 108 -1.55 10.78 -6.14
N HIS A 109 -1.68 9.47 -6.14
CA HIS A 109 -1.04 8.59 -5.17
C HIS A 109 -0.45 7.40 -5.91
N ARG A 110 0.86 7.21 -5.81
CA ARG A 110 1.49 5.99 -6.28
C ARG A 110 2.28 5.29 -5.19
N ASP A 111 1.97 4.02 -4.97
CA ASP A 111 2.72 3.14 -4.08
C ASP A 111 3.77 2.34 -4.84
N TYR A 112 5.03 2.52 -4.44
CA TYR A 112 6.18 1.75 -4.89
C TYR A 112 6.56 0.75 -3.81
N PHE A 113 6.22 -0.52 -4.03
CA PHE A 113 6.68 -1.63 -3.21
C PHE A 113 6.87 -2.86 -4.08
N ASP A 114 7.72 -3.80 -3.64
CA ASP A 114 7.94 -5.05 -4.35
C ASP A 114 6.84 -6.06 -4.03
N LEU A 115 5.85 -6.14 -4.92
CA LEU A 115 4.78 -7.13 -4.85
C LEU A 115 5.33 -8.57 -4.89
N GLY A 116 6.48 -8.76 -5.55
CA GLY A 116 7.18 -10.02 -5.60
C GLY A 116 7.78 -10.41 -4.26
N GLU A 117 8.46 -9.52 -3.56
CA GLU A 117 8.93 -9.77 -2.19
C GLU A 117 7.76 -10.09 -1.25
N MET A 118 6.64 -9.36 -1.38
CA MET A 118 5.43 -9.60 -0.61
C MET A 118 4.78 -10.97 -0.91
N LEU A 119 4.68 -11.38 -2.18
CA LEU A 119 3.95 -12.58 -2.61
C LEU A 119 4.83 -13.83 -2.76
N TYR A 120 6.03 -13.73 -3.33
CA TYR A 120 6.88 -14.88 -3.66
C TYR A 120 7.45 -15.58 -2.41
N GLU A 121 7.80 -14.82 -1.37
CA GLU A 121 8.34 -15.41 -0.13
C GLU A 121 7.26 -16.00 0.77
N ASN A 122 6.01 -15.57 0.55
CA ASN A 122 4.92 -15.80 1.49
C ASN A 122 3.79 -16.65 0.91
N LEU A 123 3.78 -17.00 -0.38
CA LEU A 123 2.82 -17.95 -0.93
C LEU A 123 3.38 -19.39 -0.85
N PRO A 124 2.70 -20.30 -0.11
CA PRO A 124 3.24 -21.63 0.20
C PRO A 124 3.50 -22.52 -1.03
N LEU A 125 2.88 -22.23 -2.18
CA LEU A 125 3.00 -23.03 -3.41
C LEU A 125 4.01 -22.47 -4.42
N LEU A 126 4.35 -21.17 -4.37
CA LEU A 126 5.30 -20.55 -5.30
C LEU A 126 6.75 -20.61 -4.80
N GLY A 127 6.95 -20.69 -3.47
CA GLY A 127 8.28 -20.79 -2.88
C GLY A 127 9.07 -22.04 -3.31
N SER A 128 8.40 -23.18 -3.50
CA SER A 128 9.04 -24.43 -3.94
C SER A 128 9.47 -24.41 -5.41
N LEU A 129 8.64 -23.82 -6.28
CA LEU A 129 8.91 -23.71 -7.71
C LEU A 129 10.11 -22.79 -7.98
N ILE A 130 10.21 -21.66 -7.27
CA ILE A 130 11.33 -20.72 -7.43
C ILE A 130 12.61 -21.24 -6.78
N LYS A 131 12.54 -21.95 -5.66
CA LYS A 131 13.70 -22.66 -5.07
C LYS A 131 14.31 -23.65 -6.07
N ALA A 132 13.46 -24.37 -6.81
CA ALA A 132 13.90 -25.26 -7.88
C ALA A 132 14.55 -24.51 -9.07
N ILE A 133 14.03 -23.33 -9.43
CA ILE A 133 14.61 -22.49 -10.50
C ILE A 133 15.96 -21.88 -10.08
N LYS A 134 16.09 -21.35 -8.86
CA LYS A 134 17.37 -20.82 -8.32
C LYS A 134 18.45 -21.90 -8.25
N VAL A 135 18.11 -23.14 -7.88
CA VAL A 135 19.04 -24.28 -7.88
C VAL A 135 19.48 -24.64 -9.32
N ARG A 136 18.61 -24.45 -10.32
CA ARG A 136 18.95 -24.71 -11.73
C ARG A 136 19.78 -23.60 -12.38
N LEU A 137 19.62 -22.35 -11.93
CA LEU A 137 20.38 -21.20 -12.42
C LEU A 137 21.71 -20.97 -11.67
N GLY A 138 21.94 -21.69 -10.57
CA GLY A 138 23.21 -21.76 -9.84
C GLY A 138 24.25 -22.70 -10.45
N LYS A 139 24.23 -22.88 -11.78
CA LYS A 139 25.30 -23.50 -12.59
C LYS A 139 25.63 -22.60 -13.76
#